data_AF-A0A7S9L3P6-F1
#
_entry.id   AF-A0A7S9L3P6-F1
#
_cell.length_a   1.000
_cell.length_b   1.000
_cell.length_c   1.000
_cell.angle_alpha   90.00
_cell.angle_beta   90.00
_cell.angle_gamma   90.00
#
_symmetry.space_group_name_H-M   'P 1'
#
loop_
_entity.id
_entity.type
_entity.pdbx_description
1 polymer ?
#
loop_
_entity_poly.entity_id
_entity_poly.type
_entity_poly.pdbx_seq_one_letter_code
_entity_poly.pdbx_strand_id
1 'polypeptide(L)' 'MFRDMSWSDILQQGGKGENKAGLAYKKYEHQDLFSSYYPKSHIYKFRTTQKYRVFGFRSEDKFYVLEFDLTHRLSD' A
#
# COMPACT_ATOMS: atom_id res chain seq x y z
N MET A 1 -9.21 8.23 -11.87
CA MET A 1 -8.01 7.33 -11.89
C MET A 1 -7.26 7.53 -10.56
N PHE A 2 -6.38 6.62 -10.10
CA PHE A 2 -5.59 6.81 -8.85
C PHE A 2 -4.85 8.17 -8.83
N ARG A 3 -4.46 8.66 -10.02
CA ARG A 3 -3.81 9.97 -10.23
C ARG A 3 -4.69 11.18 -9.84
N ASP A 4 -6.00 11.00 -9.75
CA ASP A 4 -6.96 12.09 -9.51
C ASP A 4 -7.53 12.07 -8.08
N MET A 5 -7.00 11.20 -7.20
CA MET A 5 -7.51 10.99 -5.83
C MET A 5 -6.59 11.63 -4.79
N SER A 6 -7.18 12.28 -3.78
CA SER A 6 -6.42 12.74 -2.61
C SER A 6 -6.09 11.57 -1.67
N TRP A 7 -5.12 11.76 -0.77
CA TRP A 7 -4.82 10.76 0.27
C TRP A 7 -6.03 10.42 1.14
N SER A 8 -6.88 11.39 1.44
CA SER A 8 -8.11 11.19 2.21
C SER A 8 -9.09 10.28 1.47
N ASP A 9 -9.19 10.41 0.14
CA ASP A 9 -10.03 9.54 -0.69
C ASP A 9 -9.48 8.11 -0.70
N ILE A 10 -8.14 7.97 -0.82
CA ILE A 10 -7.45 6.68 -0.80
C ILE A 10 -7.66 5.94 0.53
N LEU A 11 -7.56 6.65 1.66
CA LEU A 11 -7.73 6.07 3.00
C LEU A 11 -9.17 5.62 3.25
N GLN A 12 -10.16 6.39 2.78
CA GLN A 12 -11.58 6.04 2.92
C GLN A 12 -11.96 4.76 2.16
N GLN A 13 -11.21 4.45 1.09
CA GLN A 13 -11.40 3.23 0.32
C GLN A 13 -10.89 1.96 1.02
N GLY A 14 -10.05 2.03 2.06
CA GLY A 14 -9.56 0.85 2.78
C GLY A 14 -10.63 0.18 3.66
N GLY A 15 -10.80 -1.15 3.60
CA GLY A 15 -11.69 -1.93 4.48
C GLY A 15 -12.57 -2.97 3.74
N LYS A 16 -13.51 -3.62 4.46
CA LYS A 16 -14.55 -4.51 3.90
C LYS A 16 -15.91 -3.78 3.86
N GLY A 17 -16.67 -3.88 2.76
CA GLY A 17 -18.03 -3.31 2.61
C GLY A 17 -18.44 -3.07 1.14
N GLU A 18 -19.75 -2.90 0.87
CA GLU A 18 -20.31 -2.80 -0.50
C GLU A 18 -19.76 -1.64 -1.35
N ASN A 19 -19.22 -0.59 -0.71
CA ASN A 19 -18.60 0.57 -1.37
C ASN A 19 -17.07 0.60 -1.25
N LYS A 20 -16.43 -0.47 -0.76
CA LYS A 20 -14.97 -0.55 -0.57
C LYS A 20 -14.33 -1.52 -1.54
N ALA A 21 -14.30 -1.15 -2.83
CA ALA A 21 -13.46 -1.83 -3.84
C ALA A 21 -11.95 -1.57 -3.65
N GLY A 22 -11.57 -0.95 -2.53
CA GLY A 22 -10.52 0.04 -2.46
C GLY A 22 -9.09 -0.43 -2.55
N LEU A 23 -8.21 0.57 -2.62
CA LEU A 23 -6.77 0.44 -2.61
C LEU A 23 -6.26 -0.29 -1.36
N ALA A 24 -7.08 -0.51 -0.33
CA ALA A 24 -6.71 -1.31 0.84
C ALA A 24 -5.40 -0.83 1.49
N TYR A 25 -5.21 0.49 1.57
CA TYR A 25 -4.05 1.09 2.21
C TYR A 25 -4.01 0.68 3.68
N LYS A 26 -3.04 -0.15 4.05
CA LYS A 26 -2.87 -0.64 5.42
C LYS A 26 -1.40 -0.82 5.77
N LYS A 27 -1.07 -0.74 7.06
CA LYS A 27 0.27 -1.09 7.56
C LYS A 27 0.54 -2.56 7.22
N TYR A 28 1.73 -2.86 6.72
CA TYR A 28 2.13 -4.24 6.47
C TYR A 28 2.61 -4.90 7.76
N GLU A 29 2.34 -6.19 7.95
CA GLU A 29 2.69 -6.85 9.21
C GLU A 29 4.16 -7.28 9.23
N HIS A 30 4.67 -7.79 8.10
CA HIS A 30 6.05 -8.30 7.97
C HIS A 30 7.03 -7.18 7.57
N GLN A 31 7.29 -6.27 8.51
CA GLN A 31 8.22 -5.14 8.33
C GLN A 31 9.66 -5.58 8.05
N ASP A 32 10.05 -6.72 8.62
CA ASP A 32 11.38 -7.33 8.54
C ASP A 32 11.80 -7.70 7.11
N LEU A 33 10.84 -8.07 6.26
CA LEU A 33 11.06 -8.38 4.84
C LEU A 33 11.61 -7.20 4.04
N PHE A 34 11.47 -5.97 4.55
CA PHE A 34 11.93 -4.75 3.90
C PHE A 34 13.16 -4.13 4.56
N SER A 35 13.76 -4.79 5.55
CA SER A 35 14.90 -4.26 6.32
C SER A 35 16.10 -3.90 5.45
N SER A 36 16.36 -4.66 4.37
CA SER A 36 17.44 -4.41 3.41
C SER A 36 17.29 -3.12 2.62
N TYR A 37 16.07 -2.55 2.55
CA TYR A 37 15.82 -1.25 1.92
C TYR A 37 16.08 -0.07 2.86
N TYR A 38 16.45 -0.31 4.13
CA TYR A 38 16.67 0.71 5.15
C TYR A 38 15.53 1.75 5.23
N PRO A 39 14.27 1.31 5.44
CA PRO A 39 13.13 2.20 5.36
C PRO A 39 13.16 3.23 6.49
N LYS A 40 12.77 4.48 6.17
CA LYS A 40 12.74 5.59 7.13
C LYS A 40 11.49 5.62 8.01
N SER A 41 10.52 4.75 7.72
CA SER A 41 9.24 4.66 8.42
C SER A 41 8.65 3.26 8.23
N HIS A 42 7.50 3.01 8.83
CA HIS A 42 6.78 1.76 8.67
C HIS A 42 6.38 1.52 7.21
N ILE A 43 6.43 0.25 6.81
CA ILE A 43 5.96 -0.22 5.52
C ILE A 43 4.44 -0.32 5.55
N TYR A 44 3.84 0.23 4.51
CA TYR A 44 2.43 0.13 4.18
C TYR A 44 2.30 -0.55 2.83
N LYS A 45 1.13 -1.11 2.58
CA LYS A 45 0.77 -1.68 1.30
C LYS A 45 -0.58 -1.16 0.82
N PHE A 46 -0.72 -1.08 -0.49
CA PHE A 46 -2.00 -0.85 -1.14
C PHE A 46 -2.06 -1.59 -2.47
N ARG A 47 -3.27 -1.92 -2.90
CA ARG A 47 -3.60 -2.49 -4.20
C ARG A 47 -3.36 -1.44 -5.28
N THR A 48 -2.58 -1.77 -6.30
CA THR A 48 -2.54 -1.01 -7.56
C THR A 48 -3.60 -1.52 -8.53
N THR A 49 -3.91 -2.82 -8.46
CA THR A 49 -5.07 -3.46 -9.08
C THR A 49 -5.66 -4.48 -8.09
N GLN A 50 -6.77 -5.15 -8.43
CA GLN A 50 -7.27 -6.23 -7.56
C GLN A 50 -6.26 -7.38 -7.37
N LYS A 51 -5.31 -7.53 -8.31
CA LYS A 51 -4.27 -8.56 -8.29
C LYS A 51 -2.94 -8.03 -7.75
N TYR A 52 -2.59 -6.78 -8.01
CA TYR A 52 -1.25 -6.29 -7.71
C TYR A 52 -1.24 -5.41 -6.48
N ARG A 53 -0.21 -5.58 -5.65
CA ARG A 53 0.06 -4.67 -4.53
C ARG A 53 1.37 -3.95 -4.74
N VAL A 54 1.46 -2.80 -4.11
CA VAL A 54 2.72 -2.08 -3.94
C VAL A 54 2.99 -1.93 -2.46
N PHE A 55 4.27 -2.00 -2.11
CA PHE A 55 4.79 -1.87 -0.76
C PHE A 55 5.74 -0.69 -0.71
N GLY A 56 5.71 0.05 0.39
CA GLY A 56 6.53 1.23 0.55
C GLY A 56 6.22 1.97 1.84
N PHE A 57 6.80 3.15 2.01
CA PHE A 57 6.55 3.97 3.19
C PHE A 57 6.16 5.39 2.81
N ARG A 58 5.41 6.04 3.68
CA ARG A 58 5.03 7.45 3.53
C ARG A 58 6.01 8.34 4.29
N SER A 59 6.41 9.44 3.67
CA SER A 59 7.08 10.56 4.32
C SER A 59 6.48 11.84 3.75
N GLU A 60 5.89 12.64 4.65
CA GLU A 60 5.08 13.82 4.31
C GLU A 60 3.96 13.44 3.31
N ASP A 61 3.91 14.06 2.14
CA ASP A 61 2.90 13.80 1.11
C ASP A 61 3.36 12.83 0.02
N LYS A 62 4.55 12.25 0.19
CA LYS A 62 5.14 11.31 -0.77
C LYS A 62 5.05 9.88 -0.26
N PHE A 63 4.67 8.98 -1.16
CA PHE A 63 4.80 7.54 -0.95
C PHE A 63 6.00 7.01 -1.72
N TYR A 64 6.98 6.49 -1.00
CA TYR A 64 8.19 5.91 -1.57
C TYR A 64 7.95 4.42 -1.79
N VAL A 65 7.89 4.02 -3.05
CA VAL A 65 7.71 2.62 -3.45
C VAL A 65 9.00 1.85 -3.25
N LEU A 66 8.91 0.69 -2.62
CA LEU A 66 10.02 -0.26 -2.47
C LEU A 66 9.84 -1.46 -3.39
N GLU A 67 8.64 -2.05 -3.45
CA GLU A 67 8.41 -3.27 -4.22
C GLU A 67 7.00 -3.33 -4.80
N PHE A 68 6.88 -3.88 -6.02
CA PHE A 68 5.62 -4.26 -6.63
C PHE A 68 5.44 -5.77 -6.52
N ASP A 69 4.40 -6.22 -5.83
CA ASP A 69 4.02 -7.62 -5.79
C ASP A 69 3.02 -7.92 -6.90
N LEU A 70 3.55 -8.54 -7.97
CA LEU A 70 2.78 -8.97 -9.14
C LEU A 70 2.32 -10.42 -9.06
N THR A 71 2.84 -11.19 -8.10
CA THR A 71 2.65 -12.65 -7.99
C THR A 71 1.92 -13.07 -6.73
N HIS A 72 1.48 -12.12 -5.88
CA HIS A 72 0.91 -12.37 -4.56
C HIS A 72 1.88 -13.14 -3.64
N ARG A 73 3.20 -12.96 -3.82
CA ARG A 73 4.19 -13.67 -3.00
C ARG A 73 4.21 -13.14 -1.57
N LEU A 74 3.90 -11.87 -1.40
CA LEU A 74 3.82 -11.22 -0.09
C LEU A 74 2.38 -11.36 0.39
N SER A 75 2.13 -12.36 1.24
CA SER A 75 0.80 -12.66 1.75
C SER A 75 0.19 -11.48 2.51
N ASP A 76 -1.14 -11.50 2.64
CA ASP A 76 -1.86 -10.41 3.26
C ASP A 76 -1.71 -10.34 4.78
#